data_AF-A0AAJ4K7K8-F1
#
_entry.id   AF-A0AAJ4K7K8-F1
#
_cell.length_a   1.000
_cell.length_b   1.000
_cell.length_c   1.000
_cell.angle_alpha   90.00
_cell.angle_beta   90.00
_cell.angle_gamma   90.00
#
_symmetry.space_group_name_H-M   'P 1'
#
loop_
_entity.id
_entity.type
_entity.pdbx_description
1 polymer ?
#
loop_
_entity_poly.entity_id
_entity_poly.type
_entity_poly.pdbx_seq_one_letter_code
_entity_poly.pdbx_strand_id
1 'polypeptide(L)'
;MNEREQLAKDNGMTIEFVNWFFDNKKDGCGNVWFMMMAAMWEGWKVQEAKCAALAAEVQAVRWACGQVYMKGYNHGHLNTVDGLDYASETELVERGGEALADFTDPDHCGVAADAILAEVRAQGVDMFASKCKEESKCAHSSDCRDSWWVSGENADEFAAQLRQGGAA
;
A
#
# COMPACT_ATOMS: atom_id res chain seq x y z
N MET A 1 9.54 17.63 -20.92
CA MET A 1 9.90 16.63 -19.91
C MET A 1 10.71 17.35 -18.85
N ASN A 2 10.25 17.36 -17.61
CA ASN A 2 10.98 17.97 -16.51
C ASN A 2 12.13 17.05 -16.04
N GLU A 3 13.03 17.59 -15.21
CA GLU A 3 14.23 16.86 -14.77
C GLU A 3 13.91 15.60 -13.96
N ARG A 4 12.82 15.60 -13.17
CA ARG A 4 12.35 14.44 -12.41
C ARG A 4 11.76 13.36 -13.32
N GLU A 5 10.99 13.74 -14.35
CA GLU A 5 10.45 12.83 -15.38
C GLU A 5 11.55 12.17 -16.20
N GLN A 6 12.60 12.92 -16.54
CA GLN A 6 13.77 12.39 -17.23
C GLN A 6 14.53 11.40 -16.34
N LEU A 7 14.77 11.75 -15.09
CA LEU A 7 15.41 10.86 -14.11
C LEU A 7 14.61 9.56 -13.93
N ALA A 8 13.29 9.67 -13.76
CA ALA A 8 12.39 8.53 -13.64
C ALA A 8 12.52 7.60 -14.85
N LYS A 9 12.43 8.17 -16.05
CA LYS A 9 12.53 7.42 -17.30
C LYS A 9 13.90 6.73 -17.46
N ASP A 10 14.99 7.45 -17.22
CA ASP A 10 16.35 6.95 -17.46
C ASP A 10 16.73 5.83 -16.48
N ASN A 11 16.14 5.84 -15.29
CA ASN A 11 16.44 4.86 -14.24
C ASN A 11 15.34 3.82 -14.05
N GLY A 12 14.31 3.81 -14.91
CA GLY A 12 13.17 2.89 -14.81
C GLY A 12 12.39 3.03 -13.51
N MET A 13 12.37 4.23 -12.93
CA MET A 13 11.65 4.55 -11.69
C MET A 13 10.27 5.11 -12.00
N THR A 14 9.31 4.96 -11.08
CA THR A 14 8.02 5.64 -11.18
C THR A 14 8.17 7.12 -10.85
N ILE A 15 7.38 7.97 -11.51
CA ILE A 15 7.40 9.42 -11.24
C ILE A 15 6.92 9.74 -9.81
N GLU A 16 6.04 8.92 -9.25
CA GLU A 16 5.60 9.01 -7.85
C GLU A 16 6.76 8.82 -6.87
N PHE A 17 7.56 7.76 -7.05
CA PHE A 17 8.73 7.53 -6.21
C PHE A 17 9.74 8.69 -6.30
N VAL A 18 10.00 9.16 -7.52
CA VAL A 18 10.95 10.26 -7.74
C VAL A 18 10.45 11.54 -7.07
N ASN A 19 9.17 11.89 -7.23
CA ASN A 19 8.60 13.06 -6.56
C ASN A 19 8.69 12.93 -5.03
N TRP A 20 8.20 11.82 -4.48
CA TRP A 20 8.25 11.57 -3.05
C TRP A 20 9.67 11.67 -2.50
N PHE A 21 10.67 11.05 -3.16
CA PHE A 21 12.05 11.08 -2.71
C PHE A 21 12.60 12.51 -2.71
N PHE A 22 12.35 13.27 -3.78
CA PHE A 22 12.82 14.65 -3.88
C PHE A 22 12.17 15.56 -2.85
N ASP A 23 10.88 15.37 -2.58
CA ASP A 23 10.12 16.25 -1.68
C ASP A 23 10.35 15.91 -0.20
N ASN A 24 10.70 14.65 0.12
CA ASN A 24 10.76 14.17 1.51
C ASN A 24 12.14 13.70 1.99
N LYS A 25 13.05 13.30 1.10
CA LYS A 25 14.29 12.59 1.49
C LYS A 25 15.56 13.19 0.95
N LYS A 26 15.52 13.75 -0.26
CA LYS A 26 16.73 14.18 -0.99
C LYS A 26 17.62 15.13 -0.19
N ASP A 27 17.04 16.17 0.42
CA ASP A 27 17.82 17.19 1.11
C ASP A 27 18.47 16.65 2.39
N GLY A 28 17.87 15.65 3.04
CA GLY A 28 18.45 14.95 4.19
C GLY A 28 19.58 13.99 3.83
N CYS A 29 19.72 13.61 2.56
CA CYS A 29 20.75 12.66 2.11
C CYS A 29 22.07 13.32 1.72
N GLY A 30 22.12 14.65 1.62
CA GLY A 30 23.32 15.40 1.21
C GLY A 30 23.89 14.92 -0.14
N ASN A 31 25.22 14.88 -0.25
CA ASN A 31 25.90 14.56 -1.51
C ASN A 31 25.77 13.09 -1.95
N VAL A 32 25.24 12.20 -1.10
CA VAL A 32 25.10 10.76 -1.40
C VAL A 32 23.67 10.36 -1.77
N TRP A 33 22.81 11.34 -2.04
CA TRP A 33 21.38 11.12 -2.30
C TRP A 33 21.09 10.14 -3.44
N PHE A 34 21.93 10.06 -4.47
CA PHE A 34 21.74 9.13 -5.60
C PHE A 34 21.91 7.67 -5.18
N MET A 35 22.86 7.37 -4.28
CA MET A 35 23.02 6.00 -3.73
C MET A 35 21.85 5.64 -2.84
N MET A 36 21.40 6.59 -2.02
CA MET A 36 20.24 6.39 -1.15
C MET A 36 18.97 6.17 -1.97
N MET A 37 18.76 6.97 -3.03
CA MET A 37 17.64 6.81 -3.95
C MET A 37 17.64 5.41 -4.58
N ALA A 38 18.78 4.94 -5.08
CA ALA A 38 18.88 3.61 -5.68
C ALA A 38 18.52 2.50 -4.68
N ALA A 39 19.02 2.58 -3.44
CA ALA A 39 18.70 1.61 -2.40
C ALA A 39 17.21 1.63 -2.01
N MET A 40 16.63 2.82 -1.85
CA MET A 40 15.22 2.98 -1.52
C MET A 40 14.31 2.53 -2.68
N TRP A 41 14.75 2.68 -3.93
CA TRP A 41 14.04 2.20 -5.10
C TRP A 41 13.94 0.66 -5.15
N GLU A 42 15.01 -0.05 -4.78
CA GLU A 42 14.95 -1.51 -4.65
C GLU A 42 13.91 -1.97 -3.62
N GLY A 43 13.84 -1.28 -2.47
CA GLY A 43 12.81 -1.51 -1.47
C GLY A 43 11.39 -1.16 -1.96
N TRP A 44 11.25 -0.05 -2.68
CA TRP A 44 9.98 0.43 -3.24
C TRP A 44 9.34 -0.60 -4.17
N LYS A 45 10.12 -1.15 -5.12
CA LYS A 45 9.64 -2.17 -6.08
C LYS A 45 9.08 -3.41 -5.40
N VAL A 46 9.78 -3.92 -4.39
CA VAL A 46 9.35 -5.12 -3.64
C VAL A 46 8.05 -4.85 -2.89
N GLN A 47 7.90 -3.66 -2.32
CA GLN A 47 6.69 -3.29 -1.60
C GLN A 47 5.50 -3.11 -2.55
N GLU A 48 5.70 -2.45 -3.69
CA GLU A 48 4.65 -2.25 -4.69
C GLU A 48 4.12 -3.59 -5.24
N ALA A 49 5.02 -4.53 -5.55
CA ALA A 49 4.64 -5.87 -6.00
C ALA A 49 3.78 -6.62 -4.96
N LYS A 50 4.11 -6.50 -3.67
CA LYS A 50 3.33 -7.10 -2.59
C LYS A 50 1.97 -6.41 -2.41
N CYS A 51 1.90 -5.09 -2.52
CA CYS A 51 0.64 -4.35 -2.48
C CYS A 51 -0.26 -4.76 -3.65
N ALA A 52 0.29 -4.90 -4.86
CA ALA A 52 -0.44 -5.34 -6.04
C ALA A 52 -0.96 -6.79 -5.89
N ALA A 53 -0.14 -7.70 -5.35
CA ALA A 53 -0.56 -9.07 -5.07
C ALA A 53 -1.70 -9.12 -4.04
N LEU A 54 -1.60 -8.36 -2.95
CA LEU A 54 -2.66 -8.29 -1.93
C LEU A 54 -3.95 -7.68 -2.49
N ALA A 55 -3.86 -6.61 -3.30
CA ALA A 55 -5.02 -6.00 -3.95
C ALA A 55 -5.71 -6.99 -4.91
N ALA A 56 -4.94 -7.79 -5.64
CA ALA A 56 -5.47 -8.84 -6.50
C ALA A 56 -6.17 -9.96 -5.70
N GLU A 57 -5.59 -10.39 -4.57
CA GLU A 57 -6.22 -11.38 -3.68
C GLU A 57 -7.52 -10.85 -3.05
N VAL A 58 -7.53 -9.60 -2.58
CA VAL A 58 -8.74 -8.96 -2.04
C VAL A 58 -9.83 -8.89 -3.09
N GLN A 59 -9.51 -8.57 -4.34
CA GLN A 59 -10.51 -8.59 -5.41
C GLN A 59 -10.99 -9.99 -5.77
N ALA A 60 -10.12 -11.00 -5.74
CA ALA A 60 -10.53 -12.38 -5.93
C ALA A 60 -11.52 -12.84 -4.83
N VAL A 61 -11.27 -12.48 -3.57
CA VAL A 61 -12.16 -12.79 -2.45
C VAL A 61 -13.50 -12.06 -2.59
N ARG A 62 -13.50 -10.77 -2.89
CA ARG A 62 -14.73 -9.98 -3.11
C ARG A 62 -15.57 -10.55 -4.24
N TRP A 63 -14.94 -10.91 -5.36
CA TRP A 63 -15.61 -11.58 -6.47
C TRP A 63 -16.25 -12.91 -6.04
N ALA A 64 -15.50 -13.75 -5.33
CA ALA A 64 -16.02 -15.03 -4.84
C ALA A 64 -17.21 -14.85 -3.87
N CYS A 65 -17.16 -13.85 -2.98
CA CYS A 65 -18.27 -13.52 -2.08
C CYS A 65 -19.52 -13.08 -2.85
N GLY A 66 -19.39 -12.22 -3.87
CA GLY A 66 -20.51 -11.82 -4.72
C GLY A 66 -21.15 -13.02 -5.44
N GLN A 67 -20.35 -13.96 -5.92
CA GLN A 67 -20.83 -15.20 -6.55
C GLN A 67 -21.62 -16.10 -5.57
N VAL A 68 -21.15 -16.22 -4.32
CA VAL A 68 -21.84 -16.97 -3.27
C VAL A 68 -23.16 -16.30 -2.90
N TYR A 69 -23.17 -14.98 -2.74
CA TYR A 69 -24.38 -14.22 -2.45
C TYR A 69 -25.43 -14.39 -3.54
N MET A 70 -25.06 -14.21 -4.82
CA MET A 70 -25.97 -14.46 -5.95
C MET A 70 -26.57 -15.87 -5.90
N LYS A 71 -25.72 -16.91 -5.79
CA LYS A 71 -26.21 -18.30 -5.80
C LYS A 71 -27.08 -18.63 -4.60
N GLY A 72 -26.73 -18.14 -3.41
CA GLY A 72 -27.46 -18.37 -2.16
C GLY A 72 -28.78 -17.61 -2.06
N TYR A 73 -28.79 -16.33 -2.45
CA TYR A 73 -30.00 -15.49 -2.45
C TYR A 73 -31.07 -16.05 -3.40
N ASN A 74 -30.64 -16.57 -4.56
CA ASN A 74 -31.51 -17.24 -5.53
C ASN A 74 -32.03 -18.59 -5.05
N HIS A 75 -31.23 -19.36 -4.31
CA HIS A 75 -31.65 -20.67 -3.83
C HIS A 75 -32.58 -20.62 -2.61
N GLY A 76 -32.46 -19.60 -1.74
CA GLY A 76 -33.09 -19.64 -0.41
C GLY A 76 -33.92 -18.44 0.04
N HIS A 77 -33.78 -17.24 -0.55
CA HIS A 77 -34.52 -16.06 -0.07
C HIS A 77 -35.72 -15.75 -0.97
N LEU A 78 -35.48 -15.60 -2.28
CA LEU A 78 -36.55 -15.30 -3.25
C LEU A 78 -37.62 -16.40 -3.31
N ASN A 79 -37.22 -17.67 -3.41
CA ASN A 79 -38.14 -18.80 -3.64
C ASN A 79 -38.84 -19.33 -2.38
N THR A 80 -38.33 -19.06 -1.18
CA THR A 80 -38.83 -19.66 0.06
C THR A 80 -39.33 -18.65 1.08
N VAL A 81 -38.77 -17.45 1.14
CA VAL A 81 -39.16 -16.42 2.12
C VAL A 81 -40.05 -15.36 1.47
N ASP A 82 -39.66 -14.86 0.29
CA ASP A 82 -40.39 -13.76 -0.37
C ASP A 82 -41.43 -14.23 -1.40
N GLY A 83 -41.42 -15.53 -1.77
CA GLY A 83 -42.37 -16.11 -2.73
C GLY A 83 -42.27 -15.53 -4.14
N LEU A 84 -41.08 -15.03 -4.50
CA LEU A 84 -40.80 -14.45 -5.81
C LEU A 84 -40.37 -15.55 -6.79
N ASP A 85 -40.87 -15.45 -8.02
CA ASP A 85 -40.55 -16.39 -9.10
C ASP A 85 -39.04 -16.39 -9.42
N TYR A 86 -38.57 -17.53 -9.94
CA TYR A 86 -37.17 -17.72 -10.31
C TYR A 86 -36.73 -16.68 -11.34
N ALA A 87 -35.80 -15.80 -10.95
CA ALA A 87 -35.20 -14.84 -11.87
C ALA A 87 -34.33 -15.58 -12.91
N SER A 88 -34.36 -15.10 -14.16
CA SER A 88 -33.54 -15.68 -15.23
C SER A 88 -32.05 -15.49 -14.97
N GLU A 89 -31.19 -16.34 -15.54
CA GLU A 89 -29.71 -16.21 -15.41
C GLU A 89 -29.21 -14.79 -15.73
N THR A 90 -29.81 -14.14 -16.72
CA THR A 90 -29.49 -12.75 -17.12
C THR A 90 -29.86 -11.74 -16.04
N GLU A 91 -31.07 -11.81 -15.49
CA GLU A 91 -31.52 -10.92 -14.39
C GLU A 91 -30.68 -11.10 -13.13
N LEU A 92 -30.20 -12.32 -12.89
CA LEU A 92 -29.35 -12.63 -11.75
C LEU A 92 -27.94 -12.07 -11.91
N VAL A 93 -27.42 -12.04 -13.14
CA VAL A 93 -26.17 -11.36 -13.45
C VAL A 93 -26.30 -9.85 -13.29
N GLU A 94 -27.42 -9.25 -13.70
CA GLU A 94 -27.67 -7.81 -13.52
C GLU A 94 -27.79 -7.42 -12.04
N ARG A 95 -28.66 -8.09 -11.27
CA ARG A 95 -28.80 -7.87 -9.82
C ARG A 95 -27.53 -8.20 -9.05
N GLY A 96 -26.82 -9.23 -9.49
CA GLY A 96 -25.50 -9.58 -9.00
C GLY A 96 -24.47 -8.50 -9.24
N GLY A 97 -24.52 -7.86 -10.41
CA GLY A 97 -23.70 -6.71 -10.76
C GLY A 97 -23.96 -5.50 -9.85
N GLU A 98 -25.22 -5.21 -9.53
CA GLU A 98 -25.59 -4.14 -8.57
C GLU A 98 -25.09 -4.44 -7.15
N ALA A 99 -25.31 -5.65 -6.63
CA ALA A 99 -24.81 -6.05 -5.31
C ALA A 99 -23.27 -6.07 -5.25
N LEU A 100 -22.61 -6.44 -6.35
CA LEU A 100 -21.16 -6.39 -6.47
C LEU A 100 -20.67 -4.94 -6.55
N ALA A 101 -21.39 -4.03 -7.21
CA ALA A 101 -21.08 -2.61 -7.25
C ALA A 101 -21.11 -1.99 -5.84
N ASP A 102 -22.15 -2.27 -5.05
CA ASP A 102 -22.22 -1.86 -3.64
C ASP A 102 -21.11 -2.50 -2.79
N PHE A 103 -20.78 -3.77 -3.03
CA PHE A 103 -19.69 -4.47 -2.33
C PHE A 103 -18.29 -4.04 -2.75
N THR A 104 -18.15 -3.34 -3.88
CA THR A 104 -16.88 -2.84 -4.42
C THR A 104 -16.79 -1.31 -4.34
N ASP A 105 -17.81 -0.67 -3.74
CA ASP A 105 -17.83 0.77 -3.49
C ASP A 105 -16.55 1.18 -2.75
N PRO A 106 -15.69 2.00 -3.38
CA PRO A 106 -14.45 2.48 -2.76
C PRO A 106 -14.69 3.21 -1.44
N ASP A 107 -15.87 3.83 -1.26
CA ASP A 107 -16.22 4.60 -0.07
C ASP A 107 -16.59 3.69 1.13
N HIS A 108 -16.92 2.42 0.89
CA HIS A 108 -17.26 1.43 1.92
C HIS A 108 -16.26 0.27 2.03
N CYS A 109 -15.50 -0.03 0.97
CA CYS A 109 -14.64 -1.21 0.91
C CYS A 109 -13.23 -0.87 0.36
N GLY A 110 -12.31 -0.58 1.29
CA GLY A 110 -10.91 -0.26 0.92
C GLY A 110 -10.09 0.22 2.10
N VAL A 111 -10.73 0.98 3.00
CA VAL A 111 -10.15 1.52 4.23
C VAL A 111 -9.38 0.51 5.09
N ALA A 112 -9.86 -0.74 5.21
CA ALA A 112 -9.16 -1.76 5.99
C ALA A 112 -7.88 -2.28 5.28
N ALA A 113 -7.92 -2.45 3.96
CA ALA A 113 -6.76 -2.88 3.19
C ALA A 113 -5.70 -1.76 3.14
N ASP A 114 -6.12 -0.51 2.97
CA ASP A 114 -5.22 0.65 2.99
C ASP A 114 -4.58 0.83 4.36
N ALA A 115 -5.35 0.67 5.44
CA ALA A 115 -4.80 0.68 6.81
C ALA A 115 -3.79 -0.45 7.04
N ILE A 116 -4.07 -1.66 6.52
CA ILE A 116 -3.14 -2.80 6.60
C ILE A 116 -1.87 -2.49 5.81
N LEU A 117 -1.98 -1.96 4.60
CA LEU A 117 -0.83 -1.59 3.79
C LEU A 117 0.00 -0.48 4.43
N ALA A 118 -0.64 0.52 5.03
CA ALA A 118 0.00 1.56 5.79
C ALA A 118 0.75 0.99 7.00
N GLU A 119 0.15 0.05 7.74
CA GLU A 119 0.80 -0.63 8.86
C GLU A 119 1.98 -1.50 8.41
N VAL A 120 1.86 -2.26 7.32
CA VAL A 120 2.98 -3.05 6.76
C VAL A 120 4.14 -2.14 6.36
N ARG A 121 3.86 -0.98 5.74
CA ARG A 121 4.89 0.01 5.42
C ARG A 121 5.54 0.56 6.70
N ALA A 122 4.73 0.90 7.71
CA ALA A 122 5.24 1.37 8.99
C ALA A 122 6.15 0.34 9.68
N GLN A 123 5.79 -0.95 9.66
CA GLN A 123 6.62 -2.03 10.20
C GLN A 123 7.97 -2.15 9.48
N GLY A 124 7.99 -2.01 8.15
CA GLY A 124 9.25 -1.99 7.39
C GLY A 124 10.16 -0.83 7.80
N VAL A 125 9.57 0.35 8.07
CA VAL A 125 10.30 1.53 8.55
C VAL A 125 10.77 1.33 10.01
N ASP A 126 9.97 0.71 10.88
CA ASP A 126 10.37 0.39 12.27
C ASP A 126 11.58 -0.57 12.31
N MET A 127 11.63 -1.54 11.39
CA MET A 127 12.78 -2.44 11.25
C MET A 127 14.05 -1.68 10.88
N PHE A 128 13.95 -0.70 9.97
CA PHE A 128 15.06 0.17 9.61
C PHE A 128 15.47 1.07 10.78
N ALA A 129 14.51 1.69 11.47
CA ALA A 129 14.77 2.50 12.66
C ALA A 129 15.52 1.72 13.75
N SER A 130 15.09 0.48 13.99
CA SER A 130 15.74 -0.45 14.93
C SER A 130 17.19 -0.72 14.51
N LYS A 131 17.42 -1.01 13.23
CA LYS A 131 18.77 -1.22 12.69
C LYS A 131 19.65 0.01 12.85
N CYS A 132 19.13 1.21 12.56
CA CYS A 132 19.86 2.47 12.75
C CYS A 132 20.29 2.67 14.22
N LYS A 133 19.40 2.37 15.17
CA LYS A 133 19.71 2.46 16.62
C LYS A 133 20.79 1.44 17.04
N GLU A 134 20.80 0.25 16.45
CA GLU A 134 21.87 -0.74 16.67
C GLU A 134 23.22 -0.24 16.12
N GLU A 135 23.24 0.24 14.87
CA GLU A 135 24.46 0.75 14.23
C GLU A 135 25.02 1.97 14.97
N SER A 136 24.15 2.85 15.49
CA SER A 136 24.55 3.97 16.34
C SER A 136 25.35 3.51 17.56
N LYS A 137 24.86 2.49 18.27
CA LYS A 137 25.56 1.94 19.47
C LYS A 137 26.92 1.36 19.13
N CYS A 138 27.06 0.76 17.95
CA CYS A 138 28.29 0.11 17.49
C CYS A 138 29.28 1.07 16.81
N ALA A 139 28.89 2.31 16.54
CA ALA A 139 29.71 3.26 15.80
C ALA A 139 30.95 3.72 16.58
N HIS A 140 32.11 3.64 15.91
CA HIS A 140 33.41 4.01 16.47
C HIS A 140 33.65 5.52 16.57
N SER A 141 33.00 6.34 15.73
CA SER A 141 33.07 7.80 15.80
C SER A 141 31.75 8.39 16.31
N SER A 142 31.84 9.55 16.98
CA SER A 142 30.67 10.32 17.41
C SER A 142 29.78 10.70 16.24
N ASP A 143 30.39 11.17 15.15
CA ASP A 143 29.64 11.70 14.01
C ASP A 143 28.84 10.58 13.31
N CYS A 144 29.41 9.38 13.20
CA CYS A 144 28.68 8.22 12.68
C CYS A 144 27.60 7.75 13.65
N ARG A 145 27.86 7.76 14.96
CA ARG A 145 26.87 7.43 16.00
C ARG A 145 25.66 8.35 15.92
N ASP A 146 25.90 9.65 15.87
CA ASP A 146 24.85 10.66 15.88
C ASP A 146 24.05 10.62 14.57
N SER A 147 24.70 10.43 13.43
CA SER A 147 24.03 10.25 12.14
C SER A 147 23.10 9.04 12.11
N TRP A 148 23.57 7.89 12.60
CA TRP A 148 22.73 6.69 12.72
C TRP A 148 21.58 6.89 13.70
N TRP A 149 21.83 7.57 14.82
CA TRP A 149 20.80 7.87 15.82
C TRP A 149 19.68 8.72 15.22
N VAL A 150 20.03 9.85 14.60
CA VAL A 150 19.07 10.77 13.97
C VAL A 150 18.28 10.08 12.87
N SER A 151 18.93 9.23 12.07
CA SER A 151 18.25 8.45 11.03
C SER A 151 17.20 7.49 11.61
N GLY A 152 17.47 6.91 12.78
CA GLY A 152 16.52 6.05 13.50
C GLY A 152 15.31 6.83 14.01
N GLU A 153 15.52 7.98 14.66
CA GLU A 153 14.44 8.82 15.18
C GLU A 153 13.52 9.34 14.05
N ASN A 154 14.11 9.81 12.94
CA ASN A 154 13.33 10.25 11.78
C ASN A 154 12.54 9.10 11.13
N ALA A 155 13.07 7.88 11.20
CA ALA A 155 12.36 6.70 10.71
C ALA A 155 11.17 6.34 11.62
N ASP A 156 11.32 6.41 12.95
CA ASP A 156 10.18 6.19 13.87
C ASP A 156 9.04 7.20 13.62
N GLU A 157 9.39 8.48 13.43
CA GLU A 157 8.40 9.52 13.16
C GLU A 157 7.67 9.26 11.84
N PHE A 158 8.42 8.86 10.80
CA PHE A 158 7.83 8.51 9.50
C PHE A 158 6.92 7.27 9.59
N ALA A 159 7.31 6.26 10.37
CA ALA A 159 6.45 5.08 10.61
C ALA A 159 5.14 5.48 11.31
N ALA A 160 5.19 6.41 12.27
CA ALA A 160 3.99 6.93 12.94
C ALA A 160 3.08 7.70 11.97
N GLN A 161 3.65 8.50 11.07
CA GLN A 161 2.90 9.23 10.04
C GLN A 161 2.19 8.29 9.07
N LEU A 162 2.85 7.21 8.64
CA LEU A 162 2.23 6.19 7.78
C LEU A 162 0.99 5.58 8.42
N ARG A 163 1.02 5.26 9.73
CA ARG A 163 -0.13 4.73 10.48
C ARG A 163 -1.29 5.72 10.59
N GLN A 164 -1.01 7.01 10.58
CA GLN A 164 -2.02 8.07 10.64
C GLN A 164 -2.59 8.43 9.26
N GLY A 165 -2.12 7.78 8.18
CA GLY A 165 -2.50 8.11 6.80
C GLY A 165 -1.87 9.41 6.28
N GLY A 166 -0.85 9.95 6.96
CA GLY A 166 -0.29 11.28 6.72
C GLY A 166 0.78 11.39 5.63
N ALA A 167 0.97 10.38 4.79
CA ALA A 167 1.87 10.46 3.64
C ALA A 167 1.04 10.67 2.37
N ALA A 168 0.79 11.92 2.02
CA ALA A 168 0.30 12.37 0.72
C ALA A 168 1.43 13.10 -0.01
#